data_AF-A0A2S9YDQ6-F1
#
_entry.id   AF-A0A2S9YDQ6-F1
#
_cell.length_a   1.000
_cell.length_b   1.000
_cell.length_c   1.000
_cell.angle_alpha   90.00
_cell.angle_beta   90.00
_cell.angle_gamma   90.00
#
_symmetry.space_group_name_H-M   'P 1'
#
loop_
_entity.id
_entity.type
_entity.pdbx_description
1 polymer ?
#
loop_
_entity_poly.entity_id
_entity_poly.type
_entity_poly.pdbx_seq_one_letter_code
_entity_poly.pdbx_strand_id
1 'polypeptide(L)'
;MSSKIKQLHSGVCPARACAPTPSLRSGPRSCKAVVKALSVFGLGLGLLGASGCASFKLKDPPPGFIEVSSSHWGGEGELRMKAPDNVGLNITTFSNRKGGTLAIWADDLVSKLAERHYVLQRQEAVKSGNGVQGTRFDFAYAPPSSEDDEKFFTVVLFVTDEWRVVVQLAGDKGLASAHGEDLDRILGDIKIRGCKAGSKVCKSGQPPQFDTTQQPRPDGPGPQAADKPAEGEQPGGADQPKGGEAPGDADEPAEGDKPAAGDKAS
;
A
#
# COMPACT_ATOMS: atom_id res chain seq x y z
N MET A 1 44.54 23.88 -26.34
CA MET A 1 43.61 25.02 -26.18
C MET A 1 43.06 24.96 -24.76
N SER A 2 43.57 25.83 -23.90
CA SER A 2 43.28 25.89 -22.45
C SER A 2 42.05 26.75 -22.21
N SER A 3 40.99 26.17 -21.65
CA SER A 3 39.85 26.93 -21.12
C SER A 3 39.80 26.79 -19.60
N LYS A 4 40.34 27.80 -18.93
CA LYS A 4 40.12 28.09 -17.51
C LYS A 4 38.68 28.58 -17.35
N ILE A 5 37.84 27.83 -16.63
CA ILE A 5 36.54 28.34 -16.15
C ILE A 5 36.68 28.73 -14.69
N LYS A 6 36.22 29.95 -14.45
CA LYS A 6 36.38 30.81 -13.28
C LYS A 6 35.44 30.33 -12.16
N GLN A 7 35.99 30.06 -10.97
CA GLN A 7 35.21 30.01 -9.73
C GLN A 7 34.67 31.40 -9.39
N LEU A 8 33.39 31.50 -9.05
CA LEU A 8 32.78 32.69 -8.47
C LEU A 8 31.80 32.30 -7.35
N HIS A 9 32.18 32.72 -6.14
CA HIS A 9 31.38 33.22 -5.02
C HIS A 9 30.49 32.26 -4.22
N SER A 10 31.09 31.83 -3.12
CA SER A 10 30.51 31.55 -1.81
C SER A 10 29.67 32.72 -1.29
N GLY A 11 28.36 32.49 -1.13
CA GLY A 11 27.43 33.36 -0.41
C GLY A 11 27.35 32.96 1.07
N VAL A 12 27.94 33.80 1.93
CA VAL A 12 27.82 33.75 3.39
C VAL A 12 26.47 34.35 3.80
N CYS A 13 25.61 33.56 4.44
CA CYS A 13 24.48 34.10 5.20
C CYS A 13 24.88 34.22 6.69
N PRO A 14 24.81 35.42 7.29
CA PRO A 14 25.18 35.61 8.69
C PRO A 14 24.12 35.10 9.66
N ALA A 15 24.62 34.51 10.75
CA ALA A 15 23.90 34.15 11.95
C ALA A 15 23.19 35.38 12.55
N ARG A 16 21.91 35.23 12.90
CA ARG A 16 21.18 36.19 13.74
C ARG A 16 20.79 35.50 15.04
N ALA A 17 21.58 35.78 16.08
CA ALA A 17 21.25 35.51 17.46
C ALA A 17 20.26 36.57 17.98
N CYS A 18 19.18 36.13 18.61
CA CYS A 18 18.44 36.89 19.61
C CYS A 18 18.02 35.93 20.74
N ALA A 19 18.67 36.08 21.90
CA ALA A 19 18.18 35.65 23.21
C ALA A 19 17.10 36.64 23.72
N PRO A 20 16.66 36.63 25.00
CA PRO A 20 16.30 35.55 25.93
C PRO A 20 14.81 35.65 26.39
N THR A 21 14.42 34.69 27.23
CA THR A 21 13.19 34.51 28.04
C THR A 21 12.60 35.78 28.68
N PRO A 22 11.29 35.77 29.02
CA PRO A 22 10.96 35.94 30.44
C PRO A 22 9.80 35.09 30.99
N SER A 23 10.00 34.74 32.27
CA SER A 23 9.07 34.82 33.39
C SER A 23 7.89 33.83 33.53
N LEU A 24 8.03 33.04 34.60
CA LEU A 24 6.99 32.48 35.45
C LEU A 24 5.76 33.39 35.64
N ARG A 25 4.57 32.78 35.60
CA ARG A 25 3.45 33.12 36.49
C ARG A 25 2.77 31.86 36.98
N SER A 26 3.10 31.49 38.21
CA SER A 26 2.30 30.66 39.09
C SER A 26 1.06 31.44 39.56
N GLY A 27 -0.09 30.78 39.58
CA GLY A 27 -1.31 31.30 40.18
C GLY A 27 -2.28 30.16 40.47
N PRO A 28 -2.67 29.93 41.74
CA PRO A 28 -3.68 28.96 42.10
C PRO A 28 -5.07 29.60 41.96
N ARG A 29 -6.00 28.92 41.30
CA ARG A 29 -7.43 29.20 41.47
C ARG A 29 -8.17 27.91 41.76
N SER A 30 -8.25 27.65 43.06
CA SER A 30 -9.32 26.87 43.66
C SER A 30 -10.62 27.66 43.53
N CYS A 31 -11.59 27.13 42.81
CA CYS A 31 -13.01 27.44 43.00
C CYS A 31 -13.76 26.10 43.05
N LYS A 32 -14.10 25.69 44.27
CA LYS A 32 -15.18 24.74 44.51
C LYS A 32 -16.47 25.33 43.95
N ALA A 33 -17.19 24.58 43.12
CA ALA A 33 -18.63 24.72 43.00
C ALA A 33 -19.22 23.34 42.71
N VAL A 34 -19.81 22.80 43.77
CA VAL A 34 -20.75 21.69 43.78
C VAL A 34 -21.99 22.11 43.00
N VAL A 35 -22.38 21.37 41.95
CA VAL A 35 -23.77 21.35 41.48
C VAL A 35 -24.19 19.89 41.25
N LYS A 36 -25.24 19.54 41.99
CA LYS A 36 -26.01 18.30 41.99
C LYS A 36 -26.90 18.20 40.75
N ALA A 37 -27.18 16.94 40.37
CA ALA A 37 -28.38 16.46 39.66
C ALA A 37 -28.50 16.93 38.19
N LEU A 38 -28.81 16.08 37.21
CA LEU A 38 -29.96 15.18 37.14
C LEU A 38 -29.74 14.12 36.05
N SER A 39 -30.26 12.91 36.29
CA SER A 39 -30.43 11.84 35.32
C SER A 39 -31.21 12.29 34.08
N VAL A 40 -30.63 12.06 32.90
CA VAL A 40 -31.39 11.67 31.71
C VAL A 40 -30.66 10.47 31.12
N PHE A 41 -31.14 9.28 31.46
CA PHE A 41 -30.83 8.04 30.75
C PHE A 41 -31.46 8.14 29.36
N GLY A 42 -30.78 8.82 28.46
CA GLY A 42 -31.09 8.77 27.03
C GLY A 42 -30.60 7.44 26.49
N LEU A 43 -31.54 6.53 26.23
CA LEU A 43 -31.38 5.39 25.33
C LEU A 43 -31.07 5.91 23.91
N GLY A 44 -29.87 6.45 23.73
CA GLY A 44 -29.27 6.67 22.43
C GLY A 44 -28.84 5.31 21.91
N LEU A 45 -29.77 4.56 21.35
CA LEU A 45 -29.50 3.36 20.56
C LEU A 45 -28.67 3.83 19.36
N GLY A 46 -27.36 3.89 19.58
CA GLY A 46 -26.40 4.38 18.63
C GLY A 46 -26.49 3.51 17.39
N LEU A 47 -26.93 4.13 16.30
CA LEU A 47 -26.57 3.73 14.95
C LEU A 47 -25.04 3.68 14.89
N LEU A 48 -24.46 2.57 15.33
CA LEU A 48 -23.12 2.13 14.97
C LEU A 48 -23.21 1.81 13.48
N GLY A 49 -23.17 2.88 12.69
CA GLY A 49 -23.25 2.82 11.25
C GLY A 49 -22.23 1.81 10.78
N ALA A 50 -22.69 0.92 9.90
CA ALA A 50 -21.88 -0.02 9.15
C ALA A 50 -20.90 0.76 8.26
N SER A 51 -19.90 1.41 8.86
CA SER A 51 -18.75 1.92 8.14
C SER A 51 -18.04 0.68 7.60
N GLY A 52 -18.34 0.38 6.32
CA GLY A 52 -17.93 -0.84 5.66
C GLY A 52 -16.47 -1.20 5.91
N CYS A 53 -16.22 -2.51 5.98
CA CYS A 53 -14.97 -3.18 6.35
C CYS A 53 -13.77 -2.90 5.45
N ALA A 54 -13.77 -1.82 4.65
CA ALA A 54 -12.67 -1.47 3.78
C ALA A 54 -11.41 -1.18 4.61
N SER A 55 -10.33 -1.90 4.30
CA SER A 55 -8.99 -1.77 4.88
C SER A 55 -8.35 -0.39 4.64
N PHE A 56 -8.73 0.29 3.55
CA PHE A 56 -8.33 1.66 3.25
C PHE A 56 -9.49 2.47 2.65
N LYS A 57 -9.32 3.79 2.62
CA LYS A 57 -10.17 4.70 1.84
C LYS A 57 -9.29 5.73 1.16
N LEU A 58 -9.38 5.81 -0.16
CA LEU A 58 -8.85 6.92 -0.95
C LEU A 58 -10.00 7.91 -1.20
N LYS A 59 -9.76 9.20 -1.02
CA LYS A 59 -10.83 10.22 -1.08
C LYS A 59 -11.32 10.41 -2.52
N ASP A 60 -10.39 10.68 -3.42
CA ASP A 60 -10.60 10.92 -4.84
C ASP A 60 -9.46 10.24 -5.62
N PRO A 61 -9.68 9.73 -6.85
CA PRO A 61 -8.58 9.29 -7.71
C PRO A 61 -7.56 10.42 -7.91
N PRO A 62 -6.25 10.14 -7.92
CA PRO A 62 -5.24 11.15 -8.15
C PRO A 62 -5.43 11.80 -9.53
N PRO A 63 -5.15 13.10 -9.69
CA PRO A 63 -5.24 13.75 -10.99
C PRO A 63 -4.41 13.00 -12.05
N GLY A 64 -5.01 12.76 -13.22
CA GLY A 64 -4.34 12.05 -14.31
C GLY A 64 -4.38 10.52 -14.21
N PHE A 65 -4.90 9.94 -13.12
CA PHE A 65 -5.11 8.50 -13.03
C PHE A 65 -6.56 8.14 -13.36
N ILE A 66 -6.74 7.09 -14.16
CA ILE A 66 -8.03 6.46 -14.40
C ILE A 66 -8.13 5.15 -13.62
N GLU A 67 -9.28 4.89 -13.00
CA GLU A 67 -9.56 3.61 -12.37
C GLU A 67 -9.73 2.52 -13.44
N VAL A 68 -8.95 1.46 -13.32
CA VAL A 68 -8.98 0.29 -14.22
C VAL A 68 -9.79 -0.84 -13.59
N SER A 69 -9.64 -1.05 -12.29
CA SER A 69 -10.42 -2.03 -11.54
C SER A 69 -10.46 -1.72 -10.05
N SER A 70 -11.58 -2.01 -9.42
CA SER A 70 -11.76 -1.94 -7.97
C SER A 70 -12.49 -3.20 -7.50
N SER A 71 -11.94 -3.89 -6.51
CA SER A 71 -12.58 -5.04 -5.87
C SER A 71 -12.46 -4.95 -4.35
N HIS A 72 -13.51 -5.34 -3.65
CA HIS A 72 -13.54 -5.34 -2.18
C HIS A 72 -14.29 -6.59 -1.72
N TRP A 73 -13.59 -7.52 -1.08
CA TRP A 73 -14.18 -8.75 -0.56
C TRP A 73 -13.58 -9.11 0.80
N GLY A 74 -14.45 -9.33 1.80
CA GLY A 74 -13.98 -9.74 3.14
C GLY A 74 -13.10 -8.72 3.87
N GLY A 75 -13.11 -7.45 3.45
CA GLY A 75 -12.24 -6.38 3.96
C GLY A 75 -10.89 -6.29 3.26
N GLU A 76 -10.53 -7.27 2.44
CA GLU A 76 -9.45 -7.16 1.46
C GLU A 76 -9.96 -6.32 0.27
N GLY A 77 -9.17 -5.34 -0.14
CA GLY A 77 -9.47 -4.46 -1.26
C GLY A 77 -8.29 -4.40 -2.22
N GLU A 78 -8.61 -4.30 -3.51
CA GLU A 78 -7.67 -4.00 -4.57
C GLU A 78 -8.21 -2.83 -5.40
N LEU A 79 -7.37 -1.83 -5.63
CA LEU A 79 -7.66 -0.69 -6.47
C LEU A 79 -6.50 -0.50 -7.46
N ARG A 80 -6.79 -0.68 -8.74
CA ARG A 80 -5.82 -0.48 -9.83
C ARG A 80 -6.20 0.74 -10.63
N MET A 81 -5.21 1.59 -10.88
CA MET A 81 -5.33 2.78 -11.70
C MET A 81 -4.16 2.86 -12.66
N LYS A 82 -4.34 3.64 -13.74
CA LYS A 82 -3.30 3.85 -14.74
C LYS A 82 -3.29 5.32 -15.19
N ALA A 83 -2.11 5.87 -15.39
CA ALA A 83 -1.91 7.19 -15.98
C ALA A 83 -1.72 7.12 -17.52
N PRO A 84 -1.93 8.22 -18.26
CA PRO A 84 -1.76 8.28 -19.72
C PRO A 84 -0.38 7.87 -20.23
N ASP A 85 0.66 8.05 -19.41
CA ASP A 85 2.06 7.70 -19.70
C ASP A 85 2.42 6.27 -19.27
N ASN A 86 1.42 5.42 -19.08
CA ASN A 86 1.55 4.02 -18.68
C ASN A 86 2.10 3.76 -17.28
N VAL A 87 2.16 4.77 -16.40
CA VAL A 87 2.44 4.53 -14.99
C VAL A 87 1.23 3.85 -14.33
N GLY A 88 1.47 2.72 -13.68
CA GLY A 88 0.46 1.96 -12.95
C GLY A 88 0.49 2.29 -11.45
N LEU A 89 -0.68 2.50 -10.87
CA LEU A 89 -0.89 2.60 -9.42
C LEU A 89 -1.74 1.41 -8.97
N ASN A 90 -1.28 0.66 -7.98
CA ASN A 90 -2.03 -0.44 -7.39
C ASN A 90 -2.05 -0.31 -5.86
N ILE A 91 -3.23 -0.36 -5.26
CA ILE A 91 -3.40 -0.42 -3.81
C ILE A 91 -4.03 -1.75 -3.48
N THR A 92 -3.27 -2.64 -2.86
CA THR A 92 -3.75 -3.97 -2.46
C THR A 92 -3.66 -4.12 -0.96
N THR A 93 -4.65 -4.79 -0.37
CA THR A 93 -4.63 -5.09 1.06
C THR A 93 -4.75 -6.56 1.34
N PHE A 94 -4.01 -7.02 2.34
CA PHE A 94 -4.02 -8.38 2.79
C PHE A 94 -4.29 -8.43 4.28
N SER A 95 -4.92 -9.49 4.76
CA SER A 95 -5.02 -9.75 6.20
C SER A 95 -3.62 -9.77 6.86
N ASN A 96 -3.46 -9.10 7.99
CA ASN A 96 -2.27 -9.20 8.82
C ASN A 96 -2.31 -10.48 9.66
N ARG A 97 -1.14 -11.02 9.99
CA ARG A 97 -1.00 -12.20 10.85
C ARG A 97 -0.66 -11.76 12.27
N LYS A 98 -1.01 -12.59 13.25
CA LYS A 98 -0.65 -12.37 14.66
C LYS A 98 0.88 -12.25 14.77
N GLY A 99 1.35 -11.14 15.36
CA GLY A 99 2.79 -10.85 15.48
C GLY A 99 3.40 -10.17 14.25
N GLY A 100 2.65 -9.99 13.16
CA GLY A 100 3.10 -9.26 11.99
C GLY A 100 3.29 -7.77 12.30
N THR A 101 4.52 -7.29 12.16
CA THR A 101 4.90 -5.88 12.37
C THR A 101 5.38 -5.26 11.07
N LEU A 102 5.46 -3.92 11.03
CA LEU A 102 6.03 -3.22 9.86
C LEU A 102 7.45 -3.71 9.54
N ALA A 103 8.27 -3.96 10.56
CA ALA A 103 9.64 -4.44 10.38
C ALA A 103 9.71 -5.83 9.73
N ILE A 104 8.92 -6.80 10.21
CA ILE A 104 8.91 -8.17 9.67
C ILE A 104 8.42 -8.18 8.22
N TRP A 105 7.36 -7.44 7.93
CA TRP A 105 6.79 -7.41 6.58
C TRP A 105 7.64 -6.60 5.60
N ALA A 106 8.37 -5.59 6.06
CA ALA A 106 9.34 -4.87 5.25
C ALA A 106 10.52 -5.77 4.85
N ASP A 107 11.05 -6.55 5.79
CA ASP A 107 12.13 -7.52 5.54
C ASP A 107 11.71 -8.60 4.51
N ASP A 108 10.50 -9.17 4.68
CA ASP A 108 9.91 -10.12 3.74
C ASP A 108 9.71 -9.50 2.34
N LEU A 109 9.20 -8.27 2.26
CA LEU A 109 9.00 -7.54 1.01
C LEU A 109 10.34 -7.34 0.28
N VAL A 110 11.34 -6.76 0.95
CA VAL A 110 12.64 -6.45 0.35
C VAL A 110 13.35 -7.72 -0.08
N SER A 111 13.35 -8.77 0.75
CA SER A 111 13.98 -10.05 0.42
C SER A 111 13.37 -10.68 -0.83
N LYS A 112 12.03 -10.74 -0.91
CA LYS A 112 11.34 -11.32 -2.09
C LYS A 112 11.51 -10.51 -3.36
N LEU A 113 11.64 -9.18 -3.25
CA LEU A 113 11.90 -8.33 -4.41
C LEU A 113 13.36 -8.46 -4.86
N ALA A 114 14.31 -8.57 -3.92
CA ALA A 114 15.72 -8.83 -4.24
C ALA A 114 15.91 -10.18 -4.96
N GLU A 115 15.19 -11.24 -4.54
CA GLU A 115 15.14 -12.54 -5.23
C GLU A 115 14.64 -12.45 -6.69
N ARG A 116 13.91 -11.37 -7.02
CA ARG A 116 13.38 -11.08 -8.37
C ARG A 116 14.19 -10.00 -9.08
N HIS A 117 15.42 -9.75 -8.61
CA HIS A 117 16.36 -8.77 -9.17
C HIS A 117 15.89 -7.31 -9.11
N TYR A 118 15.00 -6.97 -8.17
CA TYR A 118 14.72 -5.58 -7.83
C TYR A 118 15.83 -5.05 -6.91
N VAL A 119 16.36 -3.89 -7.24
CA VAL A 119 17.44 -3.24 -6.47
C VAL A 119 16.86 -2.13 -5.64
N LEU A 120 16.93 -2.25 -4.31
CA LEU A 120 16.48 -1.19 -3.41
C LEU A 120 17.39 0.04 -3.54
N GLN A 121 16.82 1.16 -3.96
CA GLN A 121 17.52 2.44 -4.14
C GLN A 121 17.33 3.36 -2.93
N ARG A 122 16.12 3.37 -2.35
CA ARG A 122 15.76 4.27 -1.26
C ARG A 122 14.76 3.63 -0.30
N GLN A 123 14.90 3.97 0.97
CA GLN A 123 13.94 3.65 2.03
C GLN A 123 13.62 4.92 2.82
N GLU A 124 12.34 5.20 3.05
CA GLU A 124 11.91 6.43 3.70
C GLU A 124 10.67 6.19 4.60
N ALA A 125 10.64 6.86 5.75
CA ALA A 125 9.48 6.82 6.64
C ALA A 125 8.36 7.70 6.07
N VAL A 126 7.13 7.18 6.01
CA VAL A 126 5.97 7.92 5.51
C VAL A 126 4.76 7.79 6.43
N LYS A 127 3.74 8.61 6.20
CA LYS A 127 2.48 8.58 6.94
C LYS A 127 1.30 8.65 5.98
N SER A 128 0.22 7.95 6.34
CA SER A 128 -1.07 8.12 5.67
C SER A 128 -1.75 9.43 6.09
N GLY A 129 -2.82 9.82 5.40
CA GLY A 129 -3.64 11.00 5.70
C GLY A 129 -4.31 10.98 7.08
N ASN A 130 -4.43 9.80 7.71
CA ASN A 130 -4.87 9.66 9.10
C ASN A 130 -3.73 9.32 10.09
N GLY A 131 -2.47 9.52 9.69
CA GLY A 131 -1.30 9.44 10.56
C GLY A 131 -0.79 8.02 10.85
N VAL A 132 -1.27 6.99 10.15
CA VAL A 132 -0.71 5.64 10.27
C VAL A 132 0.69 5.63 9.68
N GLN A 133 1.66 5.13 10.46
CA GLN A 133 3.04 5.05 10.02
C GLN A 133 3.21 3.92 8.98
N GLY A 134 3.99 4.20 7.94
CA GLY A 134 4.41 3.23 6.95
C GLY A 134 5.86 3.48 6.53
N THR A 135 6.31 2.69 5.57
CA THR A 135 7.65 2.83 4.97
C THR A 135 7.53 2.77 3.46
N ARG A 136 8.16 3.71 2.78
CA ARG A 136 8.36 3.76 1.34
C ARG A 136 9.67 3.07 0.99
N PHE A 137 9.64 2.28 -0.07
CA PHE A 137 10.77 1.59 -0.68
C PHE A 137 10.76 1.91 -2.17
N ASP A 138 11.82 2.51 -2.69
CA ASP A 138 11.98 2.74 -4.12
C ASP A 138 12.97 1.71 -4.66
N PHE A 139 12.57 0.98 -5.67
CA PHE A 139 13.37 -0.03 -6.35
C PHE A 139 13.59 0.37 -7.81
N ALA A 140 14.73 -0.07 -8.36
CA ALA A 140 14.95 -0.15 -9.79
C ALA A 140 14.87 -1.62 -10.22
N TYR A 141 14.35 -1.89 -11.41
CA TYR A 141 14.43 -3.23 -12.01
C TYR A 141 14.51 -3.14 -13.53
N ALA A 142 15.19 -4.11 -14.15
CA ALA A 142 15.17 -4.31 -15.59
C ALA A 142 14.37 -5.58 -15.90
N PRO A 143 13.31 -5.52 -16.72
CA PRO A 143 12.58 -6.72 -17.10
C PRO A 143 13.47 -7.62 -17.98
N PRO A 144 13.37 -8.96 -17.88
CA PRO A 144 14.19 -9.87 -18.68
C PRO A 144 14.06 -9.71 -20.20
N SER A 145 12.96 -9.11 -20.66
CA SER A 145 12.68 -8.88 -22.07
C SER A 145 13.38 -7.65 -22.65
N SER A 146 13.91 -6.75 -21.81
CA SER A 146 14.55 -5.52 -22.27
C SER A 146 15.56 -4.99 -21.25
N GLU A 147 16.83 -5.24 -21.52
CA GLU A 147 17.96 -4.80 -20.68
C GLU A 147 18.10 -3.27 -20.64
N ASP A 148 17.67 -2.57 -21.70
CA ASP A 148 17.74 -1.12 -21.80
C ASP A 148 16.51 -0.40 -21.21
N ASP A 149 15.43 -1.11 -20.89
CA ASP A 149 14.18 -0.52 -20.40
C ASP A 149 14.09 -0.57 -18.86
N GLU A 150 15.00 0.15 -18.20
CA GLU A 150 14.98 0.23 -16.74
C GLU A 150 13.66 0.87 -16.26
N LYS A 151 13.02 0.22 -15.30
CA LYS A 151 11.76 0.63 -14.68
C LYS A 151 12.01 1.07 -13.26
N PHE A 152 11.17 1.99 -12.78
CA PHE A 152 11.08 2.23 -11.33
C PHE A 152 9.90 1.43 -10.76
N PHE A 153 10.06 1.05 -9.50
CA PHE A 153 9.02 0.38 -8.74
C PHE A 153 9.05 0.91 -7.31
N THR A 154 8.08 1.72 -6.94
CA THR A 154 7.91 2.24 -5.58
C THR A 154 6.84 1.45 -4.85
N VAL A 155 7.14 1.03 -3.63
CA VAL A 155 6.20 0.37 -2.73
C VAL A 155 6.11 1.14 -1.43
N VAL A 156 4.90 1.43 -0.98
CA VAL A 156 4.63 1.94 0.37
C VAL A 156 3.86 0.90 1.15
N LEU A 157 4.41 0.49 2.28
CA LEU A 157 3.84 -0.52 3.17
C LEU A 157 3.31 0.13 4.44
N PHE A 158 2.03 -0.05 4.71
CA PHE A 158 1.41 0.20 6.00
C PHE A 158 1.01 -1.12 6.65
N VAL A 159 1.24 -1.26 7.96
CA VAL A 159 0.85 -2.45 8.72
C VAL A 159 0.03 -2.04 9.94
N THR A 160 -1.16 -2.62 10.06
CA THR A 160 -2.07 -2.43 11.19
C THR A 160 -2.35 -3.75 11.90
N ASP A 161 -3.20 -3.77 12.92
CA ASP A 161 -3.56 -5.02 13.60
C ASP A 161 -4.25 -6.01 12.66
N GLU A 162 -4.98 -5.51 11.68
CA GLU A 162 -5.84 -6.31 10.81
C GLU A 162 -5.33 -6.42 9.39
N TRP A 163 -4.59 -5.41 8.90
CA TRP A 163 -4.28 -5.28 7.48
C TRP A 163 -2.81 -4.98 7.22
N ARG A 164 -2.34 -5.47 6.08
CA ARG A 164 -1.15 -5.01 5.36
C ARG A 164 -1.66 -4.27 4.13
N VAL A 165 -1.43 -2.97 4.05
CA VAL A 165 -1.83 -2.15 2.90
C VAL A 165 -0.58 -1.81 2.11
N VAL A 166 -0.58 -2.19 0.83
CA VAL A 166 0.55 -2.04 -0.08
C VAL A 166 0.12 -1.11 -1.20
N VAL A 167 0.73 0.08 -1.26
CA VAL A 167 0.57 1.03 -2.37
C VAL A 167 1.78 0.85 -3.29
N GLN A 168 1.55 0.53 -4.55
CA GLN A 168 2.56 0.26 -5.55
C GLN A 168 2.43 1.26 -6.68
N LEU A 169 3.55 1.81 -7.13
CA LEU A 169 3.64 2.71 -8.27
C LEU A 169 4.78 2.24 -9.17
N ALA A 170 4.50 2.02 -10.45
CA ALA A 170 5.45 1.41 -11.37
C ALA A 170 5.39 2.03 -12.76
N GLY A 171 6.53 2.19 -13.42
CA GLY A 171 6.62 2.73 -14.77
C GLY A 171 8.05 2.88 -15.27
N ASP A 172 8.23 3.64 -16.35
CA ASP A 172 9.55 3.93 -16.92
C ASP A 172 10.39 4.78 -15.97
N LYS A 173 11.68 4.46 -15.81
CA LYS A 173 12.58 5.13 -14.85
C LYS A 173 12.58 6.67 -14.99
N GLY A 174 12.48 7.20 -16.20
CA GLY A 174 12.42 8.64 -16.45
C GLY A 174 11.21 9.35 -15.83
N LEU A 175 10.15 8.62 -15.50
CA LEU A 175 8.92 9.14 -14.91
C LEU A 175 8.91 9.09 -13.37
N ALA A 176 9.90 8.44 -12.74
CA ALA A 176 9.91 8.21 -11.30
C ALA A 176 9.82 9.50 -10.47
N SER A 177 10.55 10.54 -10.90
CA SER A 177 10.53 11.83 -10.19
C SER A 177 9.20 12.57 -10.36
N ALA A 178 8.59 12.51 -11.55
CA ALA A 178 7.34 13.20 -11.83
C ALA A 178 6.19 12.62 -11.00
N HIS A 179 6.08 11.28 -10.97
CA HIS A 179 5.03 10.60 -10.19
C HIS A 179 5.36 10.46 -8.70
N GLY A 180 6.57 10.84 -8.28
CA GLY A 180 6.94 10.90 -6.86
C GLY A 180 6.05 11.88 -6.08
N GLU A 181 5.72 13.03 -6.66
CA GLU A 181 4.82 14.01 -6.06
C GLU A 181 3.36 13.52 -6.00
N ASP A 182 2.93 12.77 -7.03
CA ASP A 182 1.60 12.17 -7.05
C ASP A 182 1.46 11.11 -5.95
N LEU A 183 2.52 10.33 -5.70
CA LEU A 183 2.55 9.41 -4.57
C LEU A 183 2.41 10.16 -3.24
N ASP A 184 3.14 11.24 -3.01
CA ASP A 184 3.03 11.99 -1.75
C ASP A 184 1.62 12.56 -1.54
N ARG A 185 0.96 13.00 -2.61
CA ARG A 185 -0.46 13.40 -2.59
C ARG A 185 -1.38 12.22 -2.23
N ILE A 186 -1.20 11.07 -2.89
CA ILE A 186 -1.94 9.83 -2.60
C ILE A 186 -1.80 9.45 -1.12
N LEU A 187 -0.59 9.52 -0.58
CA LEU A 187 -0.32 9.21 0.83
C LEU A 187 -1.00 10.21 1.78
N GLY A 188 -1.08 11.49 1.40
CA GLY A 188 -1.82 12.51 2.13
C GLY A 188 -3.34 12.29 2.15
N ASP A 189 -3.89 11.68 1.10
CA ASP A 189 -5.35 11.46 0.96
C ASP A 189 -5.81 10.08 1.44
N ILE A 190 -4.93 9.06 1.41
CA ILE A 190 -5.28 7.71 1.82
C ILE A 190 -5.47 7.60 3.34
N LYS A 191 -6.56 6.98 3.76
CA LYS A 191 -6.85 6.67 5.17
C LYS A 191 -6.76 5.16 5.39
N ILE A 192 -5.87 4.74 6.28
CA ILE A 192 -5.63 3.33 6.61
C ILE A 192 -6.46 2.95 7.84
N ARG A 193 -7.19 1.82 7.77
CA ARG A 193 -7.99 1.29 8.88
C ARG A 193 -7.34 0.04 9.49
N GLY A 194 -7.95 -0.48 10.56
CA GLY A 194 -7.48 -1.70 11.24
C GLY A 194 -6.54 -1.49 12.41
N CYS A 195 -6.33 -0.24 12.86
CA CYS A 195 -5.59 0.03 14.09
C CYS A 195 -6.50 -0.07 15.32
N LYS A 196 -6.16 -0.97 16.25
CA LYS A 196 -6.89 -1.13 17.51
C LYS A 196 -6.36 -0.17 18.57
N ALA A 197 -7.27 0.37 19.38
CA ALA A 197 -6.88 1.25 20.48
C ALA A 197 -5.91 0.54 21.43
N GLY A 198 -4.77 1.17 21.71
CA GLY A 198 -3.73 0.59 22.57
C GLY A 198 -2.80 -0.43 21.89
N SER A 199 -3.00 -0.76 20.62
CA SER A 199 -2.10 -1.66 19.91
C SER A 199 -0.70 -1.07 19.74
N LYS A 200 0.29 -1.97 19.82
CA LYS A 200 1.70 -1.68 19.50
C LYS A 200 1.99 -1.81 18.01
N VAL A 201 1.15 -2.47 17.20
CA VAL A 201 1.43 -2.73 15.78
C VAL A 201 1.45 -1.43 14.98
N CYS A 202 0.39 -0.61 15.08
CA CYS A 202 0.32 0.69 14.39
C CYS A 202 1.27 1.75 14.96
N LYS A 203 1.86 1.49 16.12
CA LYS A 203 2.86 2.34 16.77
C LYS A 203 4.26 1.73 16.68
N SER A 204 4.43 0.66 15.91
CA SER A 204 5.74 0.06 15.71
C SER A 204 6.67 1.08 15.06
N GLY A 205 7.95 1.00 15.41
CA GLY A 205 8.98 1.85 14.81
C GLY A 205 9.17 1.53 13.33
N GLN A 206 9.95 2.38 12.66
CA GLN A 206 10.39 2.10 11.30
C GLN A 206 11.23 0.81 11.25
N PRO A 207 11.18 0.05 10.15
CA PRO A 207 12.11 -1.05 9.92
C PRO A 207 13.56 -0.55 10.00
N PRO A 208 14.52 -1.45 10.29
CA PRO A 208 15.93 -1.17 10.07
C PRO A 208 16.18 -0.65 8.65
N GLN A 209 17.23 0.15 8.48
CA GLN A 209 17.66 0.54 7.14
C GLN A 209 18.23 -0.68 6.43
N PHE A 210 17.69 -1.01 5.27
CA PHE A 210 18.23 -2.05 4.40
C PHE A 210 19.40 -1.52 3.59
N ASP A 211 20.30 -2.42 3.21
CA ASP A 211 21.47 -2.09 2.41
C ASP A 211 21.08 -1.80 0.96
N THR A 212 21.15 -0.53 0.56
CA THR A 212 20.86 -0.07 -0.81
C THR A 212 22.04 -0.27 -1.76
N THR A 213 23.19 -0.75 -1.27
CA THR A 213 24.38 -1.02 -2.09
C THR A 213 24.39 -2.44 -2.66
N GLN A 214 23.46 -3.31 -2.24
CA GLN A 214 23.34 -4.65 -2.79
C GLN A 214 22.89 -4.58 -4.25
N GLN A 215 23.85 -4.76 -5.16
CA GLN A 215 23.56 -5.03 -6.56
C GLN A 215 22.85 -6.38 -6.68
N PRO A 216 22.04 -6.61 -7.73
CA PRO A 216 21.51 -7.94 -8.03
C PRO A 216 22.67 -8.92 -8.02
N ARG A 217 22.57 -10.00 -7.24
CA ARG A 217 23.59 -11.05 -7.31
C ARG A 217 23.64 -11.53 -8.75
N PRO A 218 24.81 -11.46 -9.43
CA PRO A 218 24.92 -11.95 -10.79
C PRO A 218 24.64 -13.45 -10.77
N ASP A 219 23.52 -13.85 -11.37
CA ASP A 219 23.03 -15.18 -11.71
C ASP A 219 23.84 -16.38 -11.17
N GLY A 220 23.99 -16.46 -9.84
CA GLY A 220 24.31 -17.72 -9.21
C GLY A 220 23.17 -18.68 -9.55
N PRO A 221 23.43 -20.00 -9.73
CA PRO A 221 22.37 -20.96 -10.01
C PRO A 221 21.22 -20.69 -9.04
N GLY A 222 20.07 -20.29 -9.59
CA GLY A 222 18.94 -19.81 -8.82
C GLY A 222 18.60 -20.80 -7.71
N PRO A 223 17.94 -20.37 -6.62
CA PRO A 223 17.59 -21.27 -5.53
C PRO A 223 16.95 -22.51 -6.16
N GLN A 224 17.65 -23.65 -6.09
CA GLN A 224 17.09 -24.92 -6.50
C GLN A 224 15.81 -25.01 -5.68
N ALA A 225 14.66 -25.08 -6.38
CA ALA A 225 13.36 -25.16 -5.73
C ALA A 225 13.51 -26.17 -4.61
N ALA A 226 13.48 -25.69 -3.36
CA ALA A 226 13.75 -26.53 -2.21
C ALA A 226 12.87 -27.76 -2.36
N ASP A 227 13.50 -28.93 -2.36
CA ASP A 227 12.84 -30.21 -2.59
C ASP A 227 11.48 -30.19 -1.92
N LYS A 228 10.44 -30.31 -2.77
CA LYS A 228 9.04 -30.41 -2.38
C LYS A 228 8.99 -31.21 -1.07
N PRO A 229 8.47 -30.65 0.05
CA PRO A 229 8.39 -31.41 1.29
C PRO A 229 7.75 -32.74 0.97
N ALA A 230 8.46 -33.83 1.28
CA ALA A 230 7.97 -35.18 1.05
C ALA A 230 6.52 -35.24 1.52
N GLU A 231 5.62 -35.55 0.59
CA GLU A 231 4.20 -35.73 0.86
C GLU A 231 4.09 -36.73 2.01
N GLY A 232 3.76 -36.19 3.20
CA GLY A 232 3.54 -36.99 4.38
C GLY A 232 2.51 -38.04 4.08
N GLU A 233 2.80 -39.27 4.52
CA GLU A 233 1.99 -40.46 4.34
C GLU A 233 0.49 -40.14 4.45
N GLN A 234 -0.18 -40.35 3.33
CA GLN A 234 -1.63 -40.31 3.18
C GLN A 234 -2.27 -41.24 4.23
N PRO A 235 -3.10 -40.74 5.17
CA PRO A 235 -3.85 -41.62 6.04
C PRO A 235 -4.77 -42.51 5.18
N GLY A 236 -4.74 -43.80 5.53
CA GLY A 236 -5.38 -44.89 4.79
C GLY A 236 -6.84 -44.64 4.42
N GLY A 237 -7.22 -45.21 3.27
CA GLY A 237 -8.50 -45.03 2.61
C GLY A 237 -9.71 -45.23 3.52
N ALA A 238 -10.58 -44.23 3.50
CA ALA A 238 -11.99 -44.40 3.80
C ALA A 238 -12.72 -44.74 2.49
N ASP A 239 -13.56 -45.76 2.56
CA ASP A 239 -14.33 -46.35 1.47
C ASP A 239 -15.04 -45.31 0.58
N GLN A 240 -14.84 -45.47 -0.71
CA GLN A 240 -15.42 -44.68 -1.79
C GLN A 240 -16.92 -45.05 -1.95
N PRO A 241 -17.88 -44.13 -1.78
CA PRO A 241 -19.26 -44.40 -2.12
C PRO A 241 -19.40 -44.55 -3.65
N LYS A 242 -19.98 -45.68 -4.06
CA LYS A 242 -20.29 -46.00 -5.45
C LYS A 242 -21.31 -45.00 -6.03
N GLY A 243 -20.98 -44.47 -7.20
CA GLY A 243 -21.89 -44.19 -8.32
C GLY A 243 -23.13 -43.34 -8.04
N GLY A 244 -23.01 -42.02 -8.23
CA GLY A 244 -24.14 -41.18 -8.58
C GLY A 244 -24.16 -40.96 -10.09
N GLU A 245 -25.28 -41.26 -10.73
CA GLU A 245 -25.52 -41.16 -12.17
C GLU A 245 -25.31 -39.73 -12.71
N ALA A 246 -24.81 -39.65 -13.94
CA ALA A 246 -24.59 -38.41 -14.66
C ALA A 246 -25.93 -37.69 -14.96
N PRO A 247 -26.09 -36.40 -14.64
CA PRO A 247 -27.19 -35.60 -15.16
C PRO A 247 -27.01 -35.41 -16.68
N GLY A 248 -28.04 -35.80 -17.42
CA GLY A 248 -28.08 -35.76 -18.88
C GLY A 248 -27.99 -34.36 -19.47
N ASP A 249 -27.56 -34.32 -20.72
CA ASP A 249 -27.41 -33.16 -21.58
C ASP A 249 -28.68 -32.30 -21.58
N ALA A 250 -28.51 -31.02 -21.21
CA ALA A 250 -29.55 -30.01 -21.33
C ALA A 250 -29.43 -29.34 -22.71
N ASP A 251 -30.55 -29.37 -23.44
CA ASP A 251 -30.75 -28.85 -24.78
C ASP A 251 -30.25 -27.41 -25.01
N GLU A 252 -29.70 -27.23 -26.20
CA GLU A 252 -29.27 -25.99 -26.83
C GLU A 252 -30.46 -25.01 -27.04
N PRO A 253 -30.42 -23.77 -26.50
CA PRO A 253 -31.48 -22.80 -26.78
C PRO A 253 -31.30 -22.19 -28.17
N ALA A 254 -32.38 -22.27 -28.94
CA ALA A 254 -32.50 -21.80 -30.32
C ALA A 254 -32.19 -20.30 -30.51
N GLU A 255 -31.58 -20.01 -31.67
CA GLU A 255 -31.27 -18.69 -32.20
C GLU A 255 -32.50 -17.77 -32.21
N GLY A 256 -32.39 -16.63 -31.53
CA GLY A 256 -33.40 -15.57 -31.54
C GLY A 256 -33.28 -14.67 -32.76
N ASP A 257 -34.41 -14.50 -33.44
CA ASP A 257 -34.62 -13.71 -34.66
C ASP A 257 -34.07 -12.27 -34.61
N LYS A 258 -33.48 -11.88 -35.75
CA LYS A 258 -32.93 -10.56 -36.06
C LYS A 258 -34.07 -9.56 -36.36
N PRO A 259 -34.22 -8.44 -35.62
CA PRO A 259 -35.19 -7.43 -36.00
C PRO A 259 -34.74 -6.68 -37.28
N ALA A 260 -35.70 -6.55 -38.19
CA ALA A 260 -35.59 -5.94 -39.50
C ALA A 260 -35.29 -4.43 -39.43
N ALA A 261 -34.52 -3.96 -40.41
CA ALA A 261 -34.24 -2.56 -40.66
C ALA A 261 -35.55 -1.78 -40.93
N GLY A 262 -35.82 -0.78 -40.08
CA GLY A 262 -36.85 0.23 -40.31
C GLY A 262 -36.29 1.33 -41.21
N ASP A 263 -36.85 1.42 -42.41
CA ASP A 263 -36.58 2.41 -43.44
C ASP A 263 -37.63 3.54 -43.36
N LYS A 264 -37.17 4.78 -43.60
CA LYS A 264 -37.90 6.02 -43.95
C LYS A 264 -38.76 6.75 -42.90
N ALA A 265 -38.50 8.06 -42.76
CA ALA A 265 -39.33 9.08 -43.43
C ALA A 265 -38.72 10.50 -43.36
N SER A 266 -38.68 11.13 -44.55
CA SER A 266 -38.67 12.57 -44.88
C SER A 266 -37.46 13.45 -44.58
#